data_AF-A0A936QQ18-F1
#
_entry.id   AF-A0A936QQ18-F1
#
_cell.length_a   1.000
_cell.length_b   1.000
_cell.length_c   1.000
_cell.angle_alpha   90.00
_cell.angle_beta   90.00
_cell.angle_gamma   90.00
#
_symmetry.space_group_name_H-M   'P 1'
#
loop_
_entity.id
_entity.type
_entity.pdbx_description
1 polymer ?
#
loop_
_entity_poly.entity_id
_entity_poly.type
_entity_poly.pdbx_seq_one_letter_code
_entity_poly.pdbx_strand_id
1 'polypeptide(L)'
;MGTRARSSSRSSSGKYVWDVKGSRLVESVLLDIPLPIIYLNEEANGIQNVIDGQQRLTSLFSFKRGNFPDGSAFTLKSLQALAEFNGLGFKDLPDELQEKFSDCALRTILFKKESDKGLQYEIFERLNSGSMPLSDQELRNCTLRGSLNELLKELAEDPTFNKLLRVAYPDWRMWNSELVLRFTGLYHRGYLKYTSPMKRFMTDFMEQERELNTINAERACESPSGMQYR
;
A
#
# COMPACT_ATOMS: atom_id res chain seq x y z
N MET A 1 -36.95 35.12 -22.63
CA MET A 1 -35.56 35.19 -22.12
C MET A 1 -35.35 34.02 -21.17
N GLY A 2 -34.69 32.96 -21.64
CA GLY A 2 -34.48 31.72 -20.87
C GLY A 2 -33.16 31.74 -20.12
N THR A 3 -33.22 31.58 -18.81
CA THR A 3 -32.07 31.42 -17.92
C THR A 3 -31.61 29.95 -17.96
N ARG A 4 -30.46 29.69 -18.60
CA ARG A 4 -29.78 28.38 -18.54
C ARG A 4 -29.03 28.25 -17.22
N ALA A 5 -29.44 27.29 -16.40
CA ALA A 5 -28.63 26.74 -15.32
C ALA A 5 -27.40 26.04 -15.91
N ARG A 6 -26.20 26.44 -15.48
CA ARG A 6 -24.96 25.69 -15.75
C ARG A 6 -24.82 24.61 -14.69
N SER A 7 -25.14 23.36 -15.05
CA SER A 7 -24.65 22.20 -14.30
C SER A 7 -23.15 22.05 -14.58
N SER A 8 -22.33 22.14 -13.53
CA SER A 8 -20.91 21.81 -13.59
C SER A 8 -20.70 20.49 -12.88
N SER A 9 -20.92 19.37 -13.58
CA SER A 9 -20.49 18.05 -13.11
C SER A 9 -18.99 17.91 -13.32
N ARG A 10 -18.19 18.33 -12.34
CA ARG A 10 -16.79 17.89 -12.25
C ARG A 10 -16.75 16.51 -11.58
N SER A 11 -16.90 15.43 -12.35
CA SER A 11 -16.53 14.09 -11.89
C SER A 11 -15.01 13.95 -12.02
N SER A 12 -14.28 14.28 -10.95
CA SER A 12 -12.86 13.96 -10.84
C SER A 12 -12.73 12.65 -10.04
N SER A 13 -13.14 11.54 -10.64
CA SER A 13 -12.84 10.20 -10.12
C SER A 13 -11.39 9.93 -10.48
N GLY A 14 -10.50 9.87 -9.49
CA GLY A 14 -9.09 9.56 -9.71
C GLY A 14 -8.97 8.20 -10.41
N LYS A 15 -8.48 8.19 -11.65
CA LYS A 15 -8.26 6.94 -12.41
C LYS A 15 -7.27 6.05 -11.65
N TYR A 16 -7.66 4.80 -11.40
CA TYR A 16 -6.75 3.78 -10.89
C TYR A 16 -5.49 3.64 -11.79
N VAL A 17 -4.31 3.66 -11.16
CA VAL A 17 -2.99 3.80 -11.82
C VAL A 17 -2.60 2.56 -12.65
N TRP A 18 -3.27 1.43 -12.46
CA TRP A 18 -2.97 0.14 -13.11
C TRP A 18 -3.96 -0.26 -14.22
N ASP A 19 -4.79 0.64 -14.75
CA ASP A 19 -5.79 0.32 -15.79
C ASP A 19 -5.19 -0.42 -17.02
N VAL A 20 -4.13 0.13 -17.64
CA VAL A 20 -3.47 -0.50 -18.80
C VAL A 20 -2.56 -1.67 -18.40
N LYS A 21 -1.82 -1.54 -17.30
CA LYS A 21 -0.91 -2.61 -16.83
C LYS A 21 -1.68 -3.85 -16.38
N GLY A 22 -2.82 -3.66 -15.74
CA GLY A 22 -3.75 -4.72 -15.35
C GLY A 22 -4.34 -5.42 -16.57
N SER A 23 -4.71 -4.68 -17.61
CA SER A 23 -5.18 -5.29 -18.87
C SER A 23 -4.12 -6.20 -19.50
N ARG A 24 -2.84 -5.77 -19.55
CA ARG A 24 -1.73 -6.61 -20.04
C ARG A 24 -1.46 -7.84 -19.16
N LEU A 25 -1.66 -7.71 -17.85
CA LEU A 25 -1.57 -8.85 -16.93
C LEU A 25 -2.66 -9.89 -17.24
N VAL A 26 -3.90 -9.43 -17.47
CA VAL A 26 -5.00 -10.33 -17.88
C VAL A 26 -4.69 -10.98 -19.23
N GLU A 27 -4.20 -10.23 -20.21
CA GLU A 27 -3.78 -10.80 -21.50
C GLU A 27 -2.70 -11.88 -21.33
N SER A 28 -1.75 -11.67 -20.42
CA SER A 28 -0.74 -12.68 -20.07
C SER A 28 -1.37 -13.97 -19.53
N VAL A 29 -2.39 -13.85 -18.67
CA VAL A 29 -3.14 -15.00 -18.16
C VAL A 29 -3.86 -15.74 -19.28
N LEU A 30 -4.58 -15.02 -20.15
CA LEU A 30 -5.33 -15.61 -21.25
C LEU A 30 -4.43 -16.30 -22.29
N LEU A 31 -3.14 -15.94 -22.33
CA LEU A 31 -2.14 -16.52 -23.22
C LEU A 31 -1.27 -17.60 -22.56
N ASP A 32 -1.58 -18.03 -21.32
CA ASP A 32 -0.74 -18.95 -20.53
C ASP A 32 0.71 -18.47 -20.32
N ILE A 33 0.93 -17.16 -20.35
CA ILE A 33 2.25 -16.58 -20.10
C ILE A 33 2.50 -16.65 -18.60
N PRO A 34 3.64 -17.24 -18.15
CA PRO A 34 3.96 -17.33 -16.73
C PRO A 34 3.98 -15.96 -16.06
N LEU A 35 3.17 -15.79 -15.01
CA LEU A 35 3.17 -14.58 -14.22
C LEU A 35 4.37 -14.55 -13.25
N PRO A 36 4.89 -13.34 -12.91
CA PRO A 36 5.92 -13.25 -11.89
C PRO A 36 5.41 -13.79 -10.55
N ILE A 37 6.33 -14.22 -9.68
CA ILE A 37 5.98 -14.78 -8.36
C ILE A 37 5.33 -13.71 -7.47
N ILE A 38 4.37 -14.12 -6.65
CA ILE A 38 3.77 -13.32 -5.57
C ILE A 38 4.48 -13.66 -4.26
N TYR A 39 4.89 -12.67 -3.49
CA TYR A 39 5.55 -12.90 -2.21
C TYR A 39 4.60 -12.61 -1.06
N LEU A 40 4.51 -13.57 -0.13
CA LEU A 40 3.61 -13.52 1.03
C LEU A 40 4.41 -13.62 2.34
N ASN A 41 3.97 -12.91 3.38
CA ASN A 41 4.47 -13.06 4.75
C ASN A 41 3.38 -13.66 5.63
N GLU A 42 3.72 -14.67 6.41
CA GLU A 42 2.82 -15.26 7.40
C GLU A 42 2.93 -14.54 8.76
N GLU A 43 1.79 -14.14 9.31
CA GLU A 43 1.69 -13.59 10.66
C GLU A 43 1.61 -14.68 11.74
N ALA A 44 1.78 -14.28 13.00
CA ALA A 44 1.69 -15.18 14.14
C ALA A 44 0.33 -15.90 14.24
N ASN A 45 -0.74 -15.23 13.82
CA ASN A 45 -2.13 -15.73 13.75
C ASN A 45 -2.43 -16.57 12.50
N GLY A 46 -1.44 -16.80 11.61
CA GLY A 46 -1.60 -17.55 10.36
C GLY A 46 -2.14 -16.74 9.17
N ILE A 47 -2.42 -15.44 9.34
CA ILE A 47 -2.82 -14.56 8.24
C ILE A 47 -1.65 -14.32 7.30
N GLN A 48 -1.88 -14.45 5.99
CA GLN A 48 -0.86 -14.21 4.97
C GLN A 48 -1.05 -12.82 4.35
N ASN A 49 -0.04 -11.97 4.46
CA ASN A 49 -0.02 -10.65 3.86
C ASN A 49 0.78 -10.66 2.56
N VAL A 50 0.27 -9.95 1.55
CA VAL A 50 1.00 -9.74 0.30
C VAL A 50 2.10 -8.73 0.53
N ILE A 51 3.34 -9.11 0.22
CA ILE A 51 4.50 -8.23 0.29
C ILE A 51 4.83 -7.64 -1.08
N ASP A 52 4.74 -8.46 -2.11
CA ASP A 52 4.90 -8.05 -3.50
C ASP A 52 3.83 -8.70 -4.37
N GLY A 53 3.39 -7.96 -5.40
CA GLY A 53 2.33 -8.37 -6.29
C GLY A 53 0.93 -7.93 -5.87
N GLN A 54 0.81 -7.01 -4.91
CA GLN A 54 -0.48 -6.44 -4.49
C GLN A 54 -1.27 -5.90 -5.69
N GLN A 55 -0.67 -5.05 -6.52
CA GLN A 55 -1.33 -4.49 -7.70
C GLN A 55 -1.69 -5.56 -8.75
N ARG A 56 -0.91 -6.65 -8.84
CA ARG A 56 -1.18 -7.78 -9.72
C ARG A 56 -2.43 -8.53 -9.24
N LEU A 57 -2.46 -8.91 -7.96
CA LEU A 57 -3.62 -9.56 -7.36
C LEU A 57 -4.87 -8.67 -7.43
N THR A 58 -4.75 -7.40 -7.07
CA THR A 58 -5.83 -6.43 -7.18
C THR A 58 -6.37 -6.37 -8.61
N SER A 59 -5.50 -6.29 -9.62
CA SER A 59 -5.94 -6.25 -11.02
C SER A 59 -6.69 -7.52 -11.43
N LEU A 60 -6.19 -8.70 -11.06
CA LEU A 60 -6.84 -9.98 -11.38
C LEU A 60 -8.21 -10.11 -10.70
N PHE A 61 -8.30 -9.78 -9.42
CA PHE A 61 -9.57 -9.79 -8.69
C PHE A 61 -10.55 -8.74 -9.21
N SER A 62 -10.07 -7.55 -9.52
CA SER A 62 -10.88 -6.47 -10.08
C SER A 62 -11.43 -6.83 -11.45
N PHE A 63 -10.64 -7.47 -12.32
CA PHE A 63 -11.14 -7.95 -13.60
C PHE A 63 -12.24 -9.00 -13.40
N LYS A 64 -12.02 -10.02 -12.55
CA LYS A 64 -13.02 -11.06 -12.25
C LYS A 64 -14.31 -10.49 -11.66
N ARG A 65 -14.21 -9.45 -10.82
CA ARG A 65 -15.37 -8.76 -10.21
C ARG A 65 -16.05 -7.78 -11.17
N GLY A 66 -15.33 -7.29 -12.18
CA GLY A 66 -15.77 -6.29 -13.15
C GLY A 66 -15.54 -4.83 -12.72
N ASN A 67 -14.92 -4.59 -11.57
CA ASN A 67 -14.67 -3.23 -11.06
C ASN A 67 -13.32 -3.09 -10.34
N PHE A 68 -12.71 -1.91 -10.49
CA PHE A 68 -11.56 -1.47 -9.72
C PHE A 68 -11.98 -1.10 -8.28
N PRO A 69 -11.02 -1.00 -7.33
CA PRO A 69 -11.32 -0.63 -5.94
C PRO A 69 -11.99 0.73 -5.78
N ASP A 70 -11.82 1.64 -6.74
CA ASP A 70 -12.48 2.95 -6.79
C ASP A 70 -13.94 2.89 -7.29
N GLY A 71 -14.45 1.69 -7.60
CA GLY A 71 -15.78 1.44 -8.12
C GLY A 71 -15.93 1.62 -9.63
N SER A 72 -14.88 2.06 -10.33
CA SER A 72 -14.92 2.18 -11.80
C SER A 72 -14.92 0.80 -12.46
N ALA A 73 -15.57 0.68 -13.62
CA ALA A 73 -15.63 -0.58 -14.35
C ALA A 73 -14.25 -0.99 -14.89
N PHE A 74 -13.91 -2.27 -14.76
CA PHE A 74 -12.71 -2.84 -15.39
C PHE A 74 -13.10 -3.46 -16.73
N THR A 75 -12.65 -2.82 -17.81
CA THR A 75 -12.66 -3.40 -19.16
C THR A 75 -11.24 -3.49 -19.71
N LEU A 76 -10.98 -4.51 -20.53
CA LEU A 76 -9.67 -4.75 -21.15
C LEU A 76 -9.31 -3.61 -22.10
N LYS A 77 -8.08 -3.10 -22.02
CA LYS A 77 -7.61 -1.99 -22.85
C LYS A 77 -6.18 -2.21 -23.31
N SER A 78 -5.89 -1.74 -24.53
CA SER A 78 -4.54 -1.78 -25.12
C SER A 78 -3.92 -3.17 -25.16
N LEU A 79 -4.75 -4.20 -25.36
CA LEU A 79 -4.29 -5.56 -25.68
C LEU A 79 -3.67 -5.59 -27.08
N GLN A 80 -2.59 -6.33 -27.24
CA GLN A 80 -1.83 -6.41 -28.49
C GLN A 80 -2.07 -7.72 -29.22
N ALA A 81 -1.98 -8.85 -28.52
CA ALA A 81 -2.15 -10.19 -29.07
C ALA A 81 -3.63 -10.59 -29.12
N LEU A 82 -4.42 -10.10 -28.16
CA LEU A 82 -5.86 -10.37 -28.05
C LEU A 82 -6.66 -9.07 -28.25
N ALA A 83 -6.33 -8.32 -29.30
CA ALA A 83 -6.85 -6.98 -29.55
C ALA A 83 -8.38 -6.95 -29.71
N GLU A 84 -8.99 -8.06 -30.15
CA GLU A 84 -10.42 -8.27 -30.31
C GLU A 84 -11.21 -8.23 -28.99
N PHE A 85 -10.56 -8.48 -27.86
CA PHE A 85 -11.20 -8.44 -26.54
C PHE A 85 -11.07 -7.09 -25.84
N ASN A 86 -10.46 -6.09 -26.48
CA ASN A 86 -10.47 -4.72 -25.96
C ASN A 86 -11.91 -4.21 -25.80
N GLY A 87 -12.20 -3.61 -24.65
CA GLY A 87 -13.51 -3.10 -24.26
C GLY A 87 -14.37 -4.10 -23.49
N LEU A 88 -13.99 -5.37 -23.44
CA LEU A 88 -14.76 -6.41 -22.75
C LEU A 88 -14.42 -6.48 -21.26
N GLY A 89 -15.43 -6.76 -20.43
CA GLY A 89 -15.26 -7.19 -19.04
C GLY A 89 -15.15 -8.72 -18.94
N PHE A 90 -14.89 -9.23 -17.74
CA PHE A 90 -14.74 -10.68 -17.52
C PHE A 90 -15.95 -11.49 -18.00
N LYS A 91 -17.17 -11.01 -17.72
CA LYS A 91 -18.41 -11.70 -18.09
C LYS A 91 -18.72 -11.66 -19.59
N ASP A 92 -18.06 -10.79 -20.34
CA ASP A 92 -18.26 -10.63 -21.78
C ASP A 92 -17.28 -11.49 -22.58
N LEU A 93 -16.32 -12.16 -21.92
CA LEU A 93 -15.40 -13.10 -22.56
C LEU A 93 -16.10 -14.43 -22.89
N PRO A 94 -15.64 -15.15 -23.93
CA PRO A 94 -16.01 -16.55 -24.15
C PRO A 94 -15.79 -17.41 -22.90
N ASP A 95 -16.67 -18.38 -22.66
CA ASP A 95 -16.65 -19.24 -21.46
C ASP A 95 -15.28 -19.94 -21.29
N GLU A 96 -14.68 -20.42 -22.38
CA GLU A 96 -13.35 -21.04 -22.39
C GLU A 96 -12.26 -20.11 -21.83
N LEU A 97 -12.33 -18.80 -22.13
CA LEU A 97 -11.37 -17.81 -21.62
C LEU A 97 -11.65 -17.42 -20.17
N GLN A 98 -12.92 -17.44 -19.74
CA GLN A 98 -13.29 -17.22 -18.35
C GLN A 98 -12.80 -18.36 -17.44
N GLU A 99 -12.91 -19.60 -17.93
CA GLU A 99 -12.40 -20.80 -17.26
C GLU A 99 -10.87 -20.74 -17.18
N LYS A 100 -10.20 -20.50 -18.30
CA LYS A 100 -8.74 -20.30 -18.36
C LYS A 100 -8.23 -19.25 -17.39
N PHE A 101 -8.92 -18.11 -17.33
CA PHE A 101 -8.57 -17.06 -16.36
C PHE A 101 -8.76 -17.52 -14.91
N SER A 102 -9.82 -18.28 -14.64
CA SER A 102 -10.14 -18.77 -13.30
C SER A 102 -9.21 -19.88 -12.81
N ASP A 103 -8.71 -20.70 -13.73
CA ASP A 103 -7.80 -21.82 -13.45
C ASP A 103 -6.32 -21.41 -13.43
N CYS A 104 -6.04 -20.14 -13.72
CA CYS A 104 -4.69 -19.60 -13.70
C CYS A 104 -4.00 -19.83 -12.34
N ALA A 105 -2.92 -20.60 -12.34
CA ALA A 105 -2.13 -20.87 -11.15
C ALA A 105 -1.21 -19.68 -10.82
N LEU A 106 -1.41 -19.10 -9.63
CA LEU A 106 -0.51 -18.08 -9.09
C LEU A 106 0.61 -18.72 -8.28
N ARG A 107 1.85 -18.50 -8.71
CA ARG A 107 3.03 -18.97 -7.97
C ARG A 107 3.31 -18.04 -6.80
N THR A 108 3.45 -18.60 -5.61
CA THR A 108 3.72 -17.84 -4.39
C THR A 108 5.00 -18.32 -3.69
N ILE A 109 5.70 -17.40 -3.03
CA ILE A 109 6.73 -17.70 -2.04
C ILE A 109 6.25 -17.15 -0.69
N LEU A 110 6.17 -18.03 0.30
CA LEU A 110 5.74 -17.69 1.66
C LEU A 110 6.93 -17.59 2.59
N PHE A 111 7.15 -16.41 3.17
CA PHE A 111 8.02 -16.22 4.31
C PHE A 111 7.25 -16.56 5.58
N LYS A 112 7.67 -17.60 6.28
CA LYS A 112 7.04 -18.03 7.53
C LYS A 112 7.36 -17.07 8.65
N LYS A 113 6.49 -17.02 9.67
CA LYS A 113 6.65 -16.15 10.85
C LYS A 113 7.94 -16.39 11.64
N GLU A 114 8.53 -17.59 11.54
CA GLU A 114 9.79 -17.95 12.19
C GLU A 114 11.03 -17.44 11.45
N SER A 115 10.86 -16.84 10.26
CA SER A 115 12.00 -16.30 9.49
C SER A 115 12.57 -15.06 10.15
N ASP A 116 13.88 -14.87 10.04
CA ASP A 116 14.54 -13.67 10.57
C ASP A 116 13.94 -12.38 9.96
N LYS A 117 13.47 -11.48 10.82
CA LYS A 117 12.72 -10.28 10.39
C LYS A 117 13.61 -9.26 9.68
N GLY A 118 14.90 -9.18 10.04
CA GLY A 118 15.87 -8.34 9.35
C GLY A 118 16.12 -8.83 7.93
N LEU A 119 16.28 -10.15 7.76
CA LEU A 119 16.42 -10.80 6.46
C LEU A 119 15.15 -10.66 5.61
N GLN A 120 13.95 -10.76 6.22
CA GLN A 120 12.70 -10.48 5.51
C GLN A 120 12.70 -9.05 4.93
N TYR A 121 13.05 -8.04 5.73
CA TYR A 121 13.15 -6.65 5.27
C TYR A 121 14.14 -6.49 4.10
N GLU A 122 15.33 -7.07 4.22
CA GLU A 122 16.37 -7.00 3.19
C GLU A 122 15.94 -7.68 1.88
N ILE A 123 15.32 -8.86 1.97
CA ILE A 123 14.76 -9.55 0.80
C ILE A 123 13.67 -8.71 0.16
N PHE A 124 12.80 -8.07 0.95
CA PHE A 124 11.74 -7.23 0.41
C PHE A 124 12.27 -5.98 -0.26
N GLU A 125 13.30 -5.35 0.29
CA GLU A 125 13.96 -4.20 -0.34
C GLU A 125 14.55 -4.60 -1.70
N ARG A 126 15.19 -5.77 -1.80
CA ARG A 126 15.74 -6.28 -3.06
C ARG A 126 14.66 -6.61 -4.09
N LEU A 127 13.58 -7.26 -3.66
CA LEU A 127 12.46 -7.62 -4.53
C LEU A 127 11.64 -6.39 -4.98
N ASN A 128 11.54 -5.37 -4.14
CA ASN A 128 10.82 -4.13 -4.45
C ASN A 128 11.52 -3.23 -5.48
N SER A 129 12.63 -3.64 -6.09
CA SER A 129 13.33 -2.89 -7.15
C SER A 129 12.58 -2.84 -8.51
N GLY A 130 11.37 -3.41 -8.58
CA GLY A 130 10.52 -3.43 -9.77
C GLY A 130 9.89 -2.08 -10.16
N SER A 131 8.94 -2.12 -11.10
CA SER A 131 8.43 -0.93 -11.81
C SER A 131 7.56 0.03 -10.99
N MET A 132 7.25 -0.32 -9.73
CA MET A 132 6.57 0.54 -8.77
C MET A 132 6.90 0.07 -7.34
N PRO A 133 8.06 0.48 -6.78
CA PRO A 133 8.47 0.08 -5.44
C PRO A 133 7.45 0.52 -4.39
N LEU A 134 7.21 -0.32 -3.38
CA LEU A 134 6.64 0.14 -2.11
C LEU A 134 7.47 1.32 -1.57
N SER A 135 6.81 2.28 -0.94
CA SER A 135 7.46 3.33 -0.16
C SER A 135 8.20 2.69 1.03
N ASP A 136 9.19 3.39 1.58
CA ASP A 136 9.88 2.92 2.78
C ASP A 136 8.90 2.70 3.94
N GLN A 137 7.82 3.49 4.02
CA GLN A 137 6.79 3.33 5.04
C GLN A 137 5.87 2.14 4.76
N GLU A 138 5.51 1.87 3.50
CA GLU A 138 4.77 0.67 3.12
C GLU A 138 5.59 -0.60 3.48
N LEU A 139 6.90 -0.57 3.24
CA LEU A 139 7.82 -1.63 3.65
C LEU A 139 7.85 -1.81 5.17
N ARG A 140 8.02 -0.73 5.94
CA ARG A 140 8.01 -0.76 7.41
C ARG A 140 6.69 -1.30 7.96
N ASN A 141 5.56 -0.87 7.40
CA ASN A 141 4.24 -1.36 7.80
C ASN A 141 4.08 -2.88 7.60
N CYS A 142 4.67 -3.45 6.55
CA CYS A 142 4.60 -4.90 6.33
C CYS A 142 5.59 -5.71 7.19
N THR A 143 6.73 -5.13 7.58
CA THR A 143 7.85 -5.84 8.24
C THR A 143 7.94 -5.60 9.74
N LEU A 144 7.72 -4.36 10.16
CA LEU A 144 7.86 -3.86 11.53
C LEU A 144 6.49 -3.66 12.20
N ARG A 145 5.61 -4.67 12.09
CA ARG A 145 4.30 -4.64 12.75
C ARG A 145 4.43 -4.69 14.27
N GLY A 146 3.63 -3.89 14.95
CA GLY A 146 3.54 -3.80 16.41
C GLY A 146 2.60 -2.68 16.80
N SER A 147 2.33 -2.53 18.10
CA SER A 147 1.41 -1.50 18.61
C SER A 147 1.79 -0.06 18.23
N LEU A 148 3.10 0.24 18.04
CA LEU A 148 3.53 1.53 17.52
C LEU A 148 3.02 1.75 16.09
N ASN A 149 3.13 0.76 15.21
CA ASN A 149 2.70 0.90 13.81
C ASN A 149 1.19 1.13 13.69
N GLU A 150 0.39 0.51 14.56
CA GLU A 150 -1.06 0.76 14.61
C GLU A 150 -1.37 2.17 15.12
N LEU A 151 -0.68 2.65 16.15
CA LEU A 151 -0.81 4.04 16.62
C LEU A 151 -0.44 5.05 15.53
N LEU A 152 0.61 4.79 14.75
CA LEU A 152 1.02 5.67 13.66
C LEU A 152 -0.05 5.79 12.56
N LYS A 153 -0.79 4.72 12.27
CA LYS A 153 -1.93 4.74 11.34
C LYS A 153 -3.09 5.53 11.93
N GLU A 154 -3.44 5.26 13.19
CA GLU A 154 -4.50 5.97 13.89
C GLU A 154 -4.27 7.49 13.89
N LEU A 155 -3.06 7.93 14.25
CA LEU A 155 -2.68 9.33 14.24
C LEU A 155 -2.64 9.94 12.83
N ALA A 156 -2.29 9.15 11.81
CA ALA A 156 -2.29 9.59 10.42
C ALA A 156 -3.71 9.78 9.85
N GLU A 157 -4.71 9.13 10.44
CA GLU A 157 -6.12 9.24 10.08
C GLU A 157 -6.85 10.37 10.84
N ASP A 158 -6.19 11.01 11.82
CA ASP A 158 -6.80 12.09 12.60
C ASP A 158 -7.33 13.24 11.70
N PRO A 159 -8.60 13.65 11.83
CA PRO A 159 -9.20 14.69 11.00
C PRO A 159 -8.51 16.05 11.13
N THR A 160 -7.98 16.37 12.31
CA THR A 160 -7.28 17.64 12.57
C THR A 160 -5.93 17.65 11.84
N PHE A 161 -5.18 16.55 11.94
CA PHE A 161 -3.92 16.32 11.21
C PHE A 161 -4.14 16.44 9.70
N ASN A 162 -5.15 15.75 9.16
CA ASN A 162 -5.48 15.78 7.74
C ASN A 162 -5.88 17.19 7.25
N LYS A 163 -6.65 17.93 8.06
CA LYS A 163 -7.05 19.31 7.76
C LYS A 163 -5.86 20.27 7.77
N LEU A 164 -4.92 20.11 8.71
CA LEU A 164 -3.72 20.93 8.82
C LEU A 164 -2.80 20.75 7.61
N LEU A 165 -2.57 19.49 7.21
CA LEU A 165 -1.72 19.16 6.07
C LEU A 165 -2.42 19.34 4.71
N ARG A 166 -3.70 19.70 4.70
CA ARG A 166 -4.52 19.88 3.49
C ARG A 166 -4.47 18.65 2.57
N VAL A 167 -4.41 17.46 3.16
CA VAL A 167 -4.34 16.21 2.39
C VAL A 167 -5.73 15.92 1.84
N ALA A 168 -5.81 15.73 0.53
CA ALA A 168 -7.02 15.26 -0.14
C ALA A 168 -6.78 13.80 -0.54
N TYR A 169 -7.73 12.92 -0.22
CA TYR A 169 -7.81 11.50 -0.63
C TYR A 169 -7.00 10.50 0.23
N PRO A 170 -7.36 9.20 0.22
CA PRO A 170 -6.78 8.21 1.13
C PRO A 170 -5.27 8.07 0.94
N ASP A 171 -4.55 7.95 2.06
CA ASP A 171 -3.08 7.83 2.10
C ASP A 171 -2.60 6.42 1.74
N TRP A 172 -2.85 6.03 0.48
CA TRP A 172 -2.51 4.70 -0.03
C TRP A 172 -1.00 4.41 -0.04
N ARG A 173 -0.14 5.43 0.06
CA ARG A 173 1.33 5.32 0.11
C ARG A 173 1.91 5.42 1.52
N MET A 174 1.05 5.58 2.53
CA MET A 174 1.42 5.77 3.93
C MET A 174 2.32 6.99 4.19
N TRP A 175 2.19 8.05 3.39
CA TRP A 175 2.95 9.30 3.56
C TRP A 175 2.62 10.01 4.87
N ASN A 176 1.35 10.03 5.26
CA ASN A 176 0.90 10.60 6.53
C ASN A 176 1.47 9.80 7.69
N SER A 177 1.39 8.47 7.63
CA SER A 177 2.01 7.61 8.63
C SER A 177 3.53 7.81 8.72
N GLU A 178 4.21 8.06 7.60
CA GLU A 178 5.64 8.40 7.61
C GLU A 178 5.92 9.76 8.26
N LEU A 179 5.08 10.77 8.01
CA LEU A 179 5.23 12.09 8.65
C LEU A 179 5.03 12.01 10.15
N VAL A 180 3.99 11.28 10.61
CA VAL A 180 3.78 11.02 12.03
C VAL A 180 4.98 10.29 12.61
N LEU A 181 5.47 9.23 11.97
CA LEU A 181 6.64 8.48 12.42
C LEU A 181 7.87 9.37 12.55
N ARG A 182 8.12 10.23 11.55
CA ARG A 182 9.26 11.16 11.54
C ARG A 182 9.17 12.13 12.71
N PHE A 183 8.01 12.71 12.94
CA PHE A 183 7.78 13.61 14.09
C PHE A 183 7.98 12.88 15.41
N THR A 184 7.32 11.74 15.61
CA THR A 184 7.40 10.94 16.84
C THR A 184 8.84 10.52 17.13
N GLY A 185 9.56 10.00 16.13
CA GLY A 185 10.95 9.59 16.29
C GLY A 185 11.86 10.76 16.68
N LEU A 186 11.76 11.89 15.99
CA LEU A 186 12.58 13.08 16.28
C LEU A 186 12.23 13.72 17.63
N TYR A 187 10.96 13.72 18.01
CA TYR A 187 10.51 14.23 19.31
C TYR A 187 11.06 13.36 20.45
N HIS A 188 10.85 12.04 20.39
CA HIS A 188 11.24 11.12 21.45
C HIS A 188 12.76 10.93 21.57
N ARG A 189 13.49 10.80 20.45
CA ARG A 189 14.97 10.67 20.49
C ARG A 189 15.69 12.00 20.65
N GLY A 190 14.99 13.11 20.46
CA GLY A 190 15.54 14.46 20.45
C GLY A 190 16.17 14.80 19.09
N TYR A 191 15.60 15.78 18.40
CA TYR A 191 15.99 16.17 17.04
C TYR A 191 17.47 16.58 16.91
N LEU A 192 18.09 17.07 17.98
CA LEU A 192 19.52 17.43 18.01
C LEU A 192 20.46 16.21 17.98
N LYS A 193 19.96 15.02 18.32
CA LYS A 193 20.73 13.76 18.30
C LYS A 193 20.56 12.98 16.99
N TYR A 194 19.78 13.50 16.05
CA TYR A 194 19.55 12.87 14.77
C TYR A 194 20.85 12.74 13.96
N THR A 195 21.06 11.56 13.38
CA THR A 195 22.12 11.30 12.41
C THR A 195 21.50 10.74 11.13
N SER A 196 21.98 11.23 9.99
CA SER A 196 21.54 10.79 8.66
C SER A 196 21.94 9.33 8.41
N PRO A 197 21.14 8.54 7.64
CA PRO A 197 19.96 8.92 6.88
C PRO A 197 18.61 8.71 7.61
N MET A 198 17.63 9.57 7.28
CA MET A 198 16.28 9.56 7.85
C MET A 198 15.57 8.21 7.72
N LYS A 199 15.78 7.52 6.58
CA LYS A 199 15.26 6.17 6.35
C LYS A 199 15.67 5.21 7.47
N ARG A 200 16.99 5.10 7.73
CA ARG A 200 17.55 4.22 8.76
C ARG A 200 17.10 4.66 10.16
N PHE A 201 17.14 5.97 10.44
CA PHE A 201 16.68 6.51 11.72
C PHE A 201 15.26 6.05 12.07
N MET A 202 14.32 6.15 11.11
CA MET A 202 12.93 5.76 11.32
C MET A 202 12.75 4.24 11.44
N THR A 203 13.48 3.45 10.64
CA THR A 203 13.48 1.98 10.76
C THR A 203 14.00 1.54 12.13
N ASP A 204 15.15 2.06 12.56
CA ASP A 204 15.74 1.76 13.87
C ASP A 204 14.83 2.23 15.03
N PHE A 205 14.05 3.31 14.85
CA PHE A 205 13.05 3.75 15.82
C PHE A 205 11.90 2.77 15.94
N MET A 206 11.32 2.35 14.82
CA MET A 206 10.24 1.36 14.82
C MET A 206 10.69 -0.01 15.32
N GLU A 207 11.94 -0.41 15.10
CA GLU A 207 12.48 -1.67 15.62
C GLU A 207 12.60 -1.66 17.15
N GLN A 208 13.07 -0.54 17.72
CA GLN A 208 13.29 -0.41 19.17
C GLN A 208 11.99 -0.19 19.94
N GLU A 209 11.09 0.64 19.42
CA GLU A 209 9.81 1.00 20.05
C GLU A 209 8.63 0.21 19.47
N ARG A 210 8.92 -0.97 18.88
CA ARG A 210 7.95 -1.79 18.14
C ARG A 210 6.66 -2.05 18.92
N GLU A 211 6.84 -2.46 20.17
CA GLU A 211 5.75 -2.63 21.11
C GLU A 211 5.77 -1.46 22.10
N LEU A 212 4.67 -0.71 22.12
CA LEU A 212 4.46 0.36 23.08
C LEU A 212 4.29 -0.27 24.46
N ASN A 213 5.37 -0.29 25.24
CA ASN A 213 5.27 -0.61 26.65
C ASN A 213 4.48 0.51 27.33
N THR A 214 3.44 0.16 28.10
CA THR A 214 2.56 1.09 28.84
C THR A 214 3.33 2.07 29.74
N ILE A 215 4.59 1.75 30.08
CA ILE A 215 5.52 2.57 30.86
C ILE A 215 5.93 3.87 30.12
N ASN A 216 5.84 3.93 28.78
CA ASN A 216 6.26 5.09 28.00
C ASN A 216 5.12 6.07 27.67
N ALA A 217 3.86 5.67 27.81
CA ALA A 217 2.71 6.53 27.49
C ALA A 217 2.60 7.74 28.44
N GLU A 218 2.96 7.56 29.72
CA GLU A 218 2.94 8.63 30.71
C GLU A 218 4.05 9.68 30.45
N ARG A 219 5.21 9.26 29.93
CA ARG A 219 6.32 10.18 29.62
C ARG A 219 6.11 10.99 28.33
N ALA A 220 5.21 10.56 27.44
CA ALA A 220 4.90 11.28 26.21
C ALA A 220 3.97 12.49 26.45
N CYS A 221 3.10 12.41 27.46
CA CYS A 221 2.15 13.46 27.83
C CYS A 221 2.72 14.46 28.85
N GLU A 222 3.82 14.13 29.53
CA GLU A 222 4.51 15.08 30.39
C GLU A 222 5.34 16.06 29.57
N SER A 223 4.70 17.18 29.25
CA SER A 223 5.36 18.42 28.83
C SER A 223 6.60 18.69 29.71
N PRO A 224 7.77 19.04 29.15
CA PRO A 224 8.89 19.51 29.95
C PRO A 224 8.54 20.88 30.55
N SER A 225 7.88 20.85 31.70
CA SER A 225 7.63 21.99 32.58
C SER A 225 8.98 22.43 33.16
N GLY A 226 9.80 23.12 32.37
CA GLY A 226 11.15 23.48 32.80
C GLY A 226 11.97 24.38 31.90
N MET A 227 11.49 24.80 30.72
CA MET A 227 12.18 25.83 29.94
C MET A 227 11.70 27.21 30.35
N GLN A 228 12.28 27.73 31.44
CA GLN A 228 12.29 29.17 31.67
C GLN A 228 13.14 29.81 30.56
N TYR A 229 12.47 30.51 29.66
CA TYR A 229 13.15 31.42 28.73
C TYR A 229 13.80 32.54 29.56
N ARG A 230 15.13 32.65 29.46
CA ARG A 230 15.87 33.88 29.76
C ARG A 230 16.13 34.62 28.46
#